data_AF-A0AAE4QMI1-F1
#
_entry.id   AF-A0AAE4QMI1-F1
#
_cell.length_a   1.000
_cell.length_b   1.000
_cell.length_c   1.000
_cell.angle_alpha   90.00
_cell.angle_beta   90.00
_cell.angle_gamma   90.00
#
_symmetry.space_group_name_H-M   'P 1'
#
loop_
_entity.id
_entity.type
_entity.pdbx_description
1 polymer ?
#
loop_
_entity_poly.entity_id
_entity_poly.type
_entity_poly.pdbx_seq_one_letter_code
_entity_poly.pdbx_strand_id
1 'polypeptide(L)'
;MKTSEKHVLFFHIVFALVCVPVLLVPGNVSTGWRLFSLVFFYNAGILIFSRIWAHERWRDLWFFLFPLSCLQVFPDLFLSKILNVVEFPADGFPKIGTVSGYMAGLWVIPLFVSTFVSVRYRKRKQNAPEIQSYLLGGFVAFVFFFVSEEVSYLIPVWFAKNVWQVGHAAVYVLIPEFLLGVFTAYAYRVVAYASFPEKILWAFLTMLVYLGALAFFFLLLEGTQARPPI
;
A
#
# COMPACT_ATOMS: atom_id res chain seq x y z
N MET A 1 26.24 0.95 -0.45
CA MET A 1 24.97 0.76 0.27
C MET A 1 25.27 0.39 1.72
N LYS A 2 24.65 1.06 2.69
CA LYS A 2 24.78 0.69 4.12
C LYS A 2 24.05 -0.64 4.37
N THR A 3 24.46 -1.42 5.36
CA THR A 3 23.95 -2.78 5.66
C THR A 3 22.42 -2.88 5.65
N SER A 4 21.73 -1.90 6.25
CA SER A 4 20.25 -1.86 6.26
C SER A 4 19.61 -1.76 4.86
N GLU A 5 20.23 -1.05 3.89
CA GLU A 5 19.71 -1.02 2.51
C GLU A 5 19.89 -2.36 1.80
N LYS A 6 21.05 -3.00 2.00
CA LYS A 6 21.32 -4.32 1.42
C LYS A 6 20.31 -5.34 1.96
N HIS A 7 19.99 -5.24 3.25
CA HIS A 7 18.99 -6.10 3.90
C HIS A 7 17.57 -5.83 3.40
N VAL A 8 17.16 -4.57 3.20
CA VAL A 8 15.85 -4.26 2.57
C VAL A 8 15.78 -4.89 1.19
N LEU A 9 16.81 -4.68 0.37
CA LEU A 9 16.85 -5.21 -1.00
C LEU A 9 16.79 -6.74 -0.99
N PHE A 10 17.62 -7.39 -0.18
CA PHE A 10 17.64 -8.85 -0.03
C PHE A 10 16.28 -9.39 0.42
N PHE A 11 15.69 -8.81 1.47
CA PHE A 11 14.39 -9.23 2.00
C PHE A 11 13.29 -9.15 0.94
N HIS A 12 13.22 -8.04 0.18
CA HIS A 12 12.19 -7.86 -0.83
C HIS A 12 12.42 -8.70 -2.09
N ILE A 13 13.67 -8.94 -2.48
CA ILE A 13 13.99 -9.87 -3.58
C ILE A 13 13.58 -11.29 -3.19
N VAL A 14 13.96 -11.76 -2.00
CA VAL A 14 13.58 -13.10 -1.52
C VAL A 14 12.06 -13.21 -1.42
N PHE A 15 11.39 -12.20 -0.87
CA PHE A 15 9.92 -12.17 -0.79
C PHE A 15 9.27 -12.22 -2.18
N ALA A 16 9.75 -11.43 -3.15
CA ALA A 16 9.25 -11.45 -4.52
C ALA A 16 9.45 -12.83 -5.18
N LEU A 17 10.61 -13.47 -4.97
CA LEU A 17 10.88 -14.82 -5.46
C LEU A 17 9.98 -15.87 -4.82
N VAL A 18 9.48 -15.65 -3.60
CA VAL A 18 8.48 -16.52 -2.95
C VAL A 18 7.06 -16.25 -3.46
N CYS A 19 6.72 -14.99 -3.74
CA CYS A 19 5.40 -14.63 -4.27
C CYS A 19 5.09 -15.33 -5.60
N VAL A 20 6.06 -15.38 -6.51
CA VAL A 20 5.89 -15.98 -7.85
C VAL A 20 5.38 -17.43 -7.79
N PRO A 21 6.05 -18.39 -7.14
CA PRO A 21 5.55 -19.77 -7.08
C PRO A 21 4.26 -19.88 -6.26
N VAL A 22 4.10 -19.12 -5.17
CA VAL A 22 2.87 -19.19 -4.35
C VAL A 22 1.64 -18.74 -5.13
N LEU A 23 1.77 -17.70 -5.97
CA LEU A 23 0.66 -17.15 -6.74
C LEU A 23 0.44 -17.87 -8.07
N LEU A 24 1.49 -18.32 -8.75
CA LEU A 24 1.38 -18.86 -10.11
C LEU A 24 1.32 -20.39 -10.19
N VAL A 25 1.79 -21.13 -9.19
CA VAL A 25 1.75 -22.61 -9.25
C VAL A 25 0.30 -23.08 -9.05
N PRO A 26 -0.28 -23.85 -9.99
CA PRO A 26 -1.62 -24.39 -9.83
C PRO A 26 -1.74 -25.26 -8.58
N GLY A 27 -2.87 -25.17 -7.88
CA GLY A 27 -3.08 -25.94 -6.66
C GLY A 27 -4.44 -25.69 -6.02
N ASN A 28 -4.81 -26.51 -5.04
CA ASN A 28 -6.17 -26.55 -4.48
C ASN A 28 -6.46 -25.44 -3.43
N VAL A 29 -5.45 -24.67 -3.04
CA VAL A 29 -5.64 -23.55 -2.11
C VAL A 29 -6.18 -22.35 -2.88
N SER A 30 -7.25 -21.72 -2.39
CA SER A 30 -7.83 -20.55 -3.03
C SER A 30 -6.88 -19.34 -3.03
N THR A 31 -7.03 -18.44 -4.01
CA THR A 31 -6.17 -17.26 -4.17
C THR A 31 -6.10 -16.41 -2.91
N GLY A 32 -7.23 -16.20 -2.23
CA GLY A 32 -7.29 -15.38 -1.03
C GLY A 32 -6.47 -15.94 0.14
N TRP A 33 -6.44 -17.27 0.33
CA TRP A 33 -5.61 -17.90 1.36
C TRP A 33 -4.11 -17.84 1.04
N ARG A 34 -3.75 -17.93 -0.25
CA ARG A 34 -2.36 -17.76 -0.71
C ARG A 34 -1.87 -16.34 -0.44
N LEU A 35 -2.68 -15.35 -0.79
CA LEU A 35 -2.37 -13.93 -0.53
C LEU A 35 -2.30 -13.63 0.96
N PHE A 36 -3.27 -14.10 1.74
CA PHE A 36 -3.23 -13.96 3.19
C PHE A 36 -1.92 -14.51 3.77
N SER A 37 -1.48 -15.68 3.31
CA SER A 37 -0.23 -16.30 3.75
C SER A 37 0.97 -15.41 3.40
N LEU A 38 1.05 -14.89 2.18
CA LEU A 38 2.12 -13.96 1.78
C LEU A 38 2.12 -12.67 2.60
N VAL A 39 0.95 -12.06 2.82
CA VAL A 39 0.79 -10.85 3.64
C VAL A 39 1.22 -11.11 5.08
N PHE A 40 0.79 -12.24 5.66
CA PHE A 40 1.15 -12.65 7.00
C PHE A 40 2.66 -12.85 7.13
N PHE A 41 3.28 -13.60 6.22
CA PHE A 41 4.72 -13.84 6.23
C PHE A 41 5.54 -12.58 5.97
N TYR A 42 5.06 -11.65 5.13
CA TYR A 42 5.72 -10.37 4.94
C TYR A 42 5.76 -9.57 6.24
N ASN A 43 4.60 -9.41 6.90
CA ASN A 43 4.49 -8.63 8.13
C ASN A 43 5.29 -9.25 9.28
N ALA A 44 5.16 -10.57 9.49
CA ALA A 44 5.98 -11.30 10.45
C ALA A 44 7.47 -11.21 10.09
N GLY A 45 7.80 -11.33 8.80
CA GLY A 45 9.16 -11.25 8.27
C GLY A 45 9.84 -9.92 8.58
N ILE A 46 9.15 -8.79 8.40
CA ILE A 46 9.69 -7.47 8.77
C ILE A 46 10.06 -7.42 10.26
N LEU A 47 9.18 -7.89 11.15
CA LEU A 47 9.43 -7.89 12.60
C LEU A 47 10.56 -8.85 13.01
N ILE A 48 10.59 -10.05 12.43
CA ILE A 48 11.63 -11.06 12.72
C ILE A 48 12.99 -10.58 12.20
N PHE A 49 13.06 -10.16 10.94
CA PHE A 49 14.31 -9.75 10.30
C PHE A 49 14.89 -8.49 10.96
N SER A 50 14.03 -7.55 11.33
CA SER A 50 14.45 -6.36 12.06
C SER A 50 14.95 -6.66 13.47
N ARG A 51 14.42 -7.68 14.14
CA ARG A 51 14.93 -8.14 15.45
C ARG A 51 16.29 -8.85 15.31
N ILE A 52 16.42 -9.79 14.38
CA ILE A 52 17.66 -10.57 14.16
C ILE A 52 18.85 -9.65 13.86
N TRP A 53 18.63 -8.63 13.02
CA TRP A 53 19.69 -7.74 12.55
C TRP A 53 19.68 -6.36 13.22
N ALA A 54 18.95 -6.22 14.34
CA ALA A 54 18.84 -4.98 15.14
C ALA A 54 18.47 -3.72 14.32
N HIS A 55 17.60 -3.84 13.31
CA HIS A 55 17.06 -2.70 12.56
C HIS A 55 15.88 -2.07 13.32
N GLU A 56 16.17 -1.30 14.37
CA GLU A 56 15.13 -0.67 15.19
C GLU A 56 14.14 0.17 14.37
N ARG A 57 14.64 0.84 13.34
CA ARG A 57 13.82 1.66 12.44
C ARG A 57 12.81 0.85 11.64
N TRP A 58 13.11 -0.38 11.28
CA TRP A 58 12.16 -1.23 10.55
C TRP A 58 10.98 -1.61 11.45
N ARG A 59 11.27 -1.95 12.72
CA ARG A 59 10.22 -2.18 13.73
C ARG A 59 9.39 -0.92 13.93
N ASP A 60 10.07 0.22 14.08
CA ASP A 60 9.43 1.51 14.31
C ASP A 60 8.49 1.91 13.15
N LEU A 61 8.96 1.74 11.90
CA LEU A 61 8.17 1.87 10.67
C LEU A 61 6.96 0.93 10.68
N TRP A 62 7.18 -0.35 10.95
CA TRP A 62 6.10 -1.34 10.94
C TRP A 62 4.99 -1.00 11.93
N PHE A 63 5.33 -0.53 13.13
CA PHE A 63 4.33 -0.11 14.13
C PHE A 63 3.50 1.12 13.72
N PHE A 64 3.95 1.89 12.73
CA PHE A 64 3.14 2.95 12.11
C PHE A 64 2.37 2.43 10.89
N LEU A 65 3.04 1.68 10.02
CA LEU A 65 2.49 1.23 8.74
C LEU A 65 1.44 0.12 8.87
N PHE A 66 1.56 -0.77 9.85
CA PHE A 66 0.59 -1.85 10.03
C PHE A 66 -0.79 -1.33 10.43
N PRO A 67 -0.94 -0.45 11.46
CA PRO A 67 -2.22 0.22 11.71
C PRO A 67 -2.75 0.97 10.50
N LEU A 68 -1.88 1.70 9.79
CA LEU A 68 -2.26 2.41 8.56
C LEU A 68 -2.81 1.45 7.50
N SER A 69 -2.17 0.31 7.29
CA SER A 69 -2.59 -0.70 6.34
C SER A 69 -3.92 -1.34 6.72
N CYS A 70 -4.17 -1.61 8.00
CA CYS A 70 -5.48 -2.08 8.46
C CYS A 70 -6.58 -1.06 8.17
N LEU A 71 -6.27 0.23 8.33
CA LEU A 71 -7.20 1.32 8.06
C LEU A 71 -7.47 1.54 6.56
N GLN A 72 -6.61 1.06 5.65
CA GLN A 72 -6.85 1.18 4.20
C GLN A 72 -8.06 0.38 3.70
N VAL A 73 -8.57 -0.55 4.52
CA VAL A 73 -9.85 -1.23 4.24
C VAL A 73 -11.01 -0.23 4.10
N PHE A 74 -10.98 0.92 4.78
CA PHE A 74 -12.04 1.93 4.68
C PHE A 74 -12.04 2.66 3.32
N PRO A 75 -10.90 3.19 2.82
CA PRO A 75 -10.76 3.61 1.43
C PRO A 75 -11.22 2.56 0.42
N ASP A 76 -10.79 1.30 0.58
CA ASP A 76 -11.17 0.22 -0.34
C ASP A 76 -12.67 -0.07 -0.33
N LEU A 77 -13.30 -0.01 0.84
CA LEU A 77 -14.75 -0.10 1.00
C LEU A 77 -15.46 1.08 0.35
N PHE A 78 -14.94 2.30 0.48
CA PHE A 78 -15.50 3.47 -0.18
C PHE A 78 -15.47 3.31 -1.70
N LEU A 79 -14.34 2.88 -2.28
CA LEU A 79 -14.21 2.65 -3.72
C LEU A 79 -15.13 1.54 -4.21
N SER A 80 -15.19 0.41 -3.51
CA SER A 80 -15.94 -0.76 -3.98
C SER A 80 -17.44 -0.72 -3.67
N LYS A 81 -17.83 -0.23 -2.49
CA LYS A 81 -19.24 -0.24 -2.04
C LYS A 81 -19.97 1.05 -2.35
N ILE A 82 -19.32 2.21 -2.23
CA ILE A 82 -19.98 3.51 -2.37
C ILE A 82 -19.86 4.02 -3.79
N LEU A 83 -18.64 4.04 -4.34
CA LEU A 83 -18.41 4.49 -5.71
C LEU A 83 -18.65 3.39 -6.75
N ASN A 84 -18.57 2.11 -6.36
CA ASN A 84 -18.70 0.95 -7.26
C ASN A 84 -17.74 0.97 -8.46
N VAL A 85 -16.50 1.40 -8.19
CA VAL A 85 -15.43 1.60 -9.19
C VAL A 85 -14.30 0.57 -9.10
N VAL A 86 -14.26 -0.20 -8.01
CA VAL A 86 -13.33 -1.31 -7.80
C VAL A 86 -14.13 -2.54 -7.42
N GLU A 87 -13.78 -3.67 -7.98
CA GLU A 87 -14.36 -4.96 -7.63
C GLU A 87 -13.32 -5.86 -6.97
N PHE A 88 -13.68 -6.44 -5.83
CA PHE A 88 -12.92 -7.51 -5.19
C PHE A 88 -13.70 -8.82 -5.42
N PRO A 89 -13.27 -9.69 -6.35
CA PRO A 89 -13.98 -10.93 -6.65
C PRO A 89 -13.96 -11.91 -5.46
N ALA A 90 -14.73 -12.99 -5.57
CA ALA A 90 -14.67 -14.08 -4.60
C ALA A 90 -13.33 -14.84 -4.74
N ASP A 91 -12.55 -14.87 -3.68
CA ASP A 91 -11.20 -15.46 -3.66
C ASP A 91 -11.04 -16.57 -2.59
N GLY A 92 -12.15 -16.93 -1.92
CA GLY A 92 -12.22 -17.96 -0.89
C GLY A 92 -11.73 -17.54 0.51
N PHE A 93 -11.37 -16.27 0.71
CA PHE A 93 -10.96 -15.74 2.02
C PHE A 93 -12.08 -14.87 2.65
N PRO A 94 -12.21 -14.81 3.99
CA PRO A 94 -13.18 -13.94 4.65
C PRO A 94 -13.06 -12.47 4.22
N LYS A 95 -14.22 -11.82 4.01
CA LYS A 95 -14.31 -10.41 3.60
C LYS A 95 -14.73 -9.50 4.75
N ILE A 96 -14.28 -8.25 4.70
CA ILE A 96 -14.77 -7.13 5.50
C ILE A 96 -15.62 -6.28 4.56
N GLY A 97 -16.95 -6.45 4.60
CA GLY A 97 -17.84 -5.90 3.57
C GLY A 97 -17.52 -6.51 2.19
N THR A 98 -17.16 -5.68 1.22
CA THR A 98 -16.79 -6.10 -0.14
C THR A 98 -15.30 -6.48 -0.27
N VAL A 99 -14.46 -6.00 0.65
CA VAL A 99 -12.99 -6.09 0.57
C VAL A 99 -12.48 -7.38 1.21
N SER A 100 -11.53 -8.06 0.58
CA SER A 100 -10.94 -9.28 1.15
C SER A 100 -10.08 -8.97 2.38
N GLY A 101 -10.22 -9.76 3.44
CA GLY A 101 -9.66 -9.44 4.76
C GLY A 101 -8.13 -9.30 4.80
N TYR A 102 -7.39 -9.99 3.92
CA TYR A 102 -5.93 -9.85 3.84
C TYR A 102 -5.46 -8.47 3.35
N MET A 103 -6.36 -7.65 2.79
CA MET A 103 -6.04 -6.25 2.46
C MET A 103 -5.62 -5.48 3.72
N ALA A 104 -6.13 -5.85 4.89
CA ALA A 104 -5.63 -5.40 6.18
C ALA A 104 -4.24 -6.01 6.45
N GLY A 105 -3.20 -5.34 5.97
CA GLY A 105 -1.80 -5.74 6.08
C GLY A 105 -1.06 -5.77 4.74
N LEU A 106 -1.78 -5.81 3.61
CA LEU A 106 -1.19 -5.83 2.26
C LEU A 106 -0.45 -4.50 1.95
N TRP A 107 -1.06 -3.39 2.33
CA TRP A 107 -0.54 -2.04 2.07
C TRP A 107 0.81 -1.76 2.77
N VAL A 108 1.19 -2.56 3.79
CA VAL A 108 2.52 -2.45 4.40
C VAL A 108 3.62 -2.67 3.36
N ILE A 109 3.42 -3.54 2.37
CA ILE A 109 4.43 -3.88 1.36
C ILE A 109 4.90 -2.64 0.57
N PRO A 110 4.02 -1.94 -0.18
CA PRO A 110 4.44 -0.76 -0.94
C PRO A 110 4.83 0.41 -0.02
N LEU A 111 4.10 0.61 1.08
CA LEU A 111 4.33 1.75 1.98
C LEU A 111 5.63 1.62 2.78
N PHE A 112 6.08 0.39 3.08
CA PHE A 112 7.36 0.17 3.73
C PHE A 112 8.50 0.61 2.83
N VAL A 113 8.52 0.16 1.57
CA VAL A 113 9.59 0.49 0.62
C VAL A 113 9.61 1.99 0.34
N SER A 114 8.46 2.60 0.05
CA SER A 114 8.35 4.02 -0.25
C SER A 114 8.82 4.91 0.91
N THR A 115 8.33 4.62 2.12
CA THR A 115 8.70 5.37 3.34
C THR A 115 10.16 5.15 3.71
N PHE A 116 10.65 3.91 3.59
CA PHE A 116 12.07 3.61 3.85
C PHE A 116 12.98 4.38 2.89
N VAL A 117 12.68 4.40 1.59
CA VAL A 117 13.46 5.16 0.59
C VAL A 117 13.50 6.64 0.95
N SER A 118 12.35 7.24 1.29
CA SER A 118 12.28 8.63 1.76
C SER A 118 13.22 8.85 2.97
N VAL A 119 13.09 8.05 4.01
CA VAL A 119 13.93 8.15 5.21
C VAL A 119 15.43 8.03 4.89
N ARG A 120 15.82 7.13 3.97
CA ARG A 120 17.23 6.98 3.57
C ARG A 120 17.72 8.14 2.71
N TYR A 121 16.86 8.71 1.87
CA TYR A 121 17.17 9.91 1.10
C TYR A 121 17.48 11.08 2.04
N ARG A 122 16.61 11.35 3.01
CA ARG A 122 16.81 12.42 4.01
C ARG A 122 18.12 12.28 4.77
N LYS A 123 18.48 11.04 5.15
CA LYS A 123 19.77 10.75 5.82
C LYS A 123 21.00 11.05 4.94
N ARG A 124 20.89 10.98 3.61
CA ARG A 124 21.98 11.24 2.66
C ARG A 124 22.03 12.69 2.19
N LYS A 125 20.88 13.36 2.14
CA LYS A 125 20.71 14.72 1.61
C LYS A 125 20.10 15.63 2.69
N GLN A 126 20.86 15.85 3.76
CA GLN A 126 20.40 16.63 4.92
C GLN A 126 20.11 18.10 4.55
N ASN A 127 20.88 18.67 3.61
CA ASN A 127 20.74 20.06 3.17
C ASN A 127 19.64 20.26 2.10
N ALA A 128 19.05 19.19 1.56
CA ALA A 128 17.99 19.31 0.58
C ALA A 128 16.65 19.69 1.25
N PRO A 129 15.74 20.36 0.54
CA PRO A 129 14.38 20.61 1.03
C PRO A 129 13.67 19.31 1.42
N GLU A 130 12.99 19.31 2.57
CA GLU A 130 12.31 18.10 3.09
C GLU A 130 11.29 17.51 2.12
N ILE A 131 10.59 18.39 1.42
CA ILE A 131 9.57 18.00 0.43
C ILE A 131 10.12 17.03 -0.61
N GLN A 132 11.38 17.14 -1.01
CA GLN A 132 11.99 16.22 -1.99
C GLN A 132 12.01 14.77 -1.49
N SER A 133 12.20 14.57 -0.18
CA SER A 133 12.16 13.25 0.43
C SER A 133 10.75 12.65 0.36
N TYR A 134 9.73 13.45 0.66
CA TYR A 134 8.34 13.00 0.64
C TYR A 134 7.87 12.74 -0.80
N LEU A 135 8.20 13.62 -1.74
CA LEU A 135 7.92 13.43 -3.17
C LEU A 135 8.58 12.16 -3.72
N LEU A 136 9.80 11.85 -3.28
CA LEU A 136 10.46 10.59 -3.64
C LEU A 136 9.70 9.37 -3.08
N GLY A 137 9.23 9.45 -1.82
CA GLY A 137 8.37 8.43 -1.25
C GLY A 137 7.08 8.25 -2.05
N GLY A 138 6.40 9.35 -2.37
CA GLY A 138 5.22 9.37 -3.25
C GLY A 138 5.48 8.71 -4.60
N PHE A 139 6.59 9.05 -5.25
CA PHE A 139 6.94 8.47 -6.55
C PHE A 139 7.18 6.96 -6.48
N VAL A 140 7.88 6.48 -5.43
CA VAL A 140 8.06 5.03 -5.24
C VAL A 140 6.72 4.35 -5.00
N ALA A 141 5.85 4.92 -4.17
CA ALA A 141 4.51 4.38 -3.93
C ALA A 141 3.69 4.32 -5.24
N PHE A 142 3.67 5.40 -6.01
CA PHE A 142 3.02 5.47 -7.32
C PHE A 142 3.48 4.34 -8.24
N VAL A 143 4.79 4.06 -8.33
CA VAL A 143 5.29 2.97 -9.17
C VAL A 143 4.78 1.61 -8.68
N PHE A 144 4.78 1.37 -7.36
CA PHE A 144 4.25 0.12 -6.82
C PHE A 144 2.76 -0.05 -7.13
N PHE A 145 1.95 0.98 -6.90
CA PHE A 145 0.52 0.89 -7.13
C PHE A 145 0.17 0.82 -8.61
N PHE A 146 0.79 1.62 -9.47
CA PHE A 146 0.59 1.55 -10.92
C PHE A 146 0.91 0.15 -11.47
N VAL A 147 2.04 -0.44 -11.07
CA VAL A 147 2.38 -1.82 -11.47
C VAL A 147 1.39 -2.82 -10.87
N SER A 148 0.94 -2.59 -9.64
CA SER A 148 -0.04 -3.47 -9.00
C SER A 148 -1.39 -3.44 -9.71
N GLU A 149 -1.88 -2.27 -10.13
CA GLU A 149 -3.11 -2.12 -10.91
C GLU A 149 -3.02 -2.82 -12.28
N GLU A 150 -1.87 -2.70 -12.95
CA GLU A 150 -1.63 -3.37 -14.23
C GLU A 150 -1.41 -4.88 -14.13
N VAL A 151 -1.20 -5.43 -12.94
CA VAL A 151 -0.89 -6.86 -12.76
C VAL A 151 -1.97 -7.58 -11.96
N SER A 152 -2.73 -6.86 -11.12
CA SER A 152 -3.75 -7.43 -10.25
C SER A 152 -4.81 -8.17 -11.03
N TYR A 153 -5.17 -7.75 -12.24
CA TYR A 153 -6.17 -8.45 -13.07
C TYR A 153 -5.78 -9.90 -13.43
N LEU A 154 -4.49 -10.26 -13.38
CA LEU A 154 -4.01 -11.62 -13.68
C LEU A 154 -4.38 -12.63 -12.58
N ILE A 155 -4.75 -12.14 -11.40
CA ILE A 155 -5.14 -12.95 -10.25
C ILE A 155 -6.46 -12.40 -9.69
N PRO A 156 -7.40 -13.22 -9.21
CA PRO A 156 -8.70 -12.71 -8.75
C PRO A 156 -8.57 -11.99 -7.40
N VAL A 157 -8.06 -10.75 -7.40
CA VAL A 157 -7.76 -9.97 -6.19
C VAL A 157 -8.52 -8.66 -6.17
N TRP A 158 -8.26 -7.78 -7.13
CA TRP A 158 -9.09 -6.62 -7.43
C TRP A 158 -8.91 -6.18 -8.88
N PHE A 159 -9.90 -5.49 -9.41
CA PHE A 159 -9.80 -4.81 -10.70
C PHE A 159 -10.73 -3.59 -10.73
N ALA A 160 -10.31 -2.57 -11.47
CA ALA A 160 -11.13 -1.39 -11.71
C ALA A 160 -12.27 -1.69 -12.68
N LYS A 161 -13.40 -1.00 -12.50
CA LYS A 161 -14.58 -1.05 -13.37
C LYS A 161 -15.27 0.30 -13.34
N ASN A 162 -16.13 0.58 -14.33
CA ASN A 162 -17.01 1.74 -14.26
C ASN A 162 -16.25 3.07 -14.02
N VAL A 163 -15.06 3.26 -14.61
CA VAL A 163 -14.24 4.50 -14.57
C VAL A 163 -13.36 4.57 -15.80
N TRP A 164 -12.76 5.73 -16.06
CA TRP A 164 -11.74 5.85 -17.08
C TRP A 164 -10.47 5.09 -16.67
N GLN A 165 -10.02 4.20 -17.56
CA GLN A 165 -8.83 3.37 -17.38
C GLN A 165 -7.81 3.63 -18.51
N VAL A 166 -6.53 3.54 -18.17
CA VAL A 166 -5.42 3.43 -19.14
C VAL A 166 -4.78 2.09 -18.89
N GLY A 167 -4.92 1.15 -19.83
CA GLY A 167 -4.63 -0.26 -19.54
C GLY A 167 -5.71 -0.82 -18.61
N HIS A 168 -5.28 -1.38 -17.48
CA HIS A 168 -6.16 -1.87 -16.41
C HIS A 168 -6.25 -0.88 -15.25
N ALA A 169 -5.33 0.07 -15.15
CA ALA A 169 -5.27 1.05 -14.07
C ALA A 169 -6.34 2.14 -14.22
N ALA A 170 -7.12 2.37 -13.16
CA ALA A 170 -8.02 3.52 -13.06
C ALA A 170 -7.23 4.83 -12.99
N VAL A 171 -7.61 5.84 -13.78
CA VAL A 171 -6.82 7.08 -13.85
C VAL A 171 -6.98 7.91 -12.56
N TYR A 172 -8.17 7.92 -11.97
CA TYR A 172 -8.46 8.78 -10.81
C TYR A 172 -7.69 8.40 -9.54
N VAL A 173 -7.22 7.15 -9.41
CA VAL A 173 -6.57 6.63 -8.19
C VAL A 173 -5.07 6.92 -8.15
N LEU A 174 -4.43 7.14 -9.30
CA LEU A 174 -2.99 7.30 -9.43
C LEU A 174 -2.42 8.50 -8.65
N ILE A 175 -3.10 9.66 -8.71
CA ILE A 175 -2.67 10.85 -7.95
C ILE A 175 -2.93 10.66 -6.45
N PRO A 176 -4.10 10.19 -5.99
CA PRO A 176 -4.31 9.79 -4.60
C PRO A 176 -3.24 8.84 -4.05
N GLU A 177 -2.81 7.82 -4.80
CA GLU A 177 -1.78 6.87 -4.38
C GLU A 177 -0.39 7.52 -4.24
N PHE A 178 -0.05 8.41 -5.17
CA PHE A 178 1.13 9.26 -5.02
C PHE A 178 1.06 10.09 -3.73
N LEU A 179 -0.07 10.76 -3.49
CA LEU A 179 -0.28 11.59 -2.29
C LEU A 179 -0.28 10.76 -1.01
N LEU A 180 -0.80 9.53 -1.04
CA LEU A 180 -0.71 8.58 0.06
C LEU A 180 0.76 8.30 0.40
N GLY A 181 1.60 8.02 -0.60
CA GLY A 181 3.04 7.82 -0.37
C GLY A 181 3.75 9.06 0.18
N VAL A 182 3.43 10.25 -0.34
CA VAL A 182 3.97 11.54 0.17
C VAL A 182 3.58 11.73 1.64
N PHE A 183 2.28 11.61 1.94
CA PHE A 183 1.77 11.89 3.28
C PHE A 183 2.18 10.82 4.28
N THR A 184 2.26 9.55 3.88
CA THR A 184 2.80 8.46 4.72
C THR A 184 4.25 8.76 5.12
N ALA A 185 5.08 9.22 4.19
CA ALA A 185 6.46 9.59 4.47
C ALA A 185 6.58 10.80 5.41
N TYR A 186 5.72 11.80 5.22
CA TYR A 186 5.62 12.96 6.12
C TYR A 186 5.15 12.55 7.52
N ALA A 187 4.04 11.83 7.61
CA ALA A 187 3.44 11.37 8.85
C ALA A 187 4.43 10.52 9.65
N TYR A 188 5.10 9.56 9.00
CA TYR A 188 6.12 8.75 9.67
C TYR A 188 7.27 9.59 10.22
N ARG A 189 7.71 10.65 9.51
CA ARG A 189 8.73 11.56 10.07
C ARG A 189 8.25 12.19 11.38
N VAL A 190 6.98 12.60 11.44
CA VAL A 190 6.41 13.23 12.64
C VAL A 190 6.33 12.23 13.80
N VAL A 191 5.96 10.97 13.54
CA VAL A 191 5.79 9.94 14.59
C VAL A 191 6.94 8.94 14.72
N ALA A 192 8.10 9.25 14.13
CA ALA A 192 9.25 8.37 14.20
C ALA A 192 9.67 8.21 15.66
N TYR A 193 9.69 6.97 16.16
CA TYR A 193 9.95 6.63 17.57
C TYR A 193 8.99 7.26 18.60
N ALA A 194 7.83 7.75 18.16
CA ALA A 194 6.76 8.21 19.03
C ALA A 194 6.01 7.03 19.69
N SER A 195 5.11 7.36 20.62
CA SER A 195 4.25 6.37 21.28
C SER A 195 3.32 5.66 20.30
N PHE A 196 2.91 4.43 20.60
CA PHE A 196 2.01 3.67 19.73
C PHE A 196 0.64 4.36 19.50
N PRO A 197 0.00 4.99 20.52
CA PRO A 197 -1.21 5.76 20.30
C PRO A 197 -1.04 6.94 19.32
N GLU A 198 0.08 7.66 19.37
CA GLU A 198 0.37 8.73 18.40
C GLU A 198 0.51 8.18 16.98
N LYS A 199 1.14 7.01 16.82
CA LYS A 199 1.20 6.34 15.51
C LYS A 199 -0.17 5.94 14.99
N ILE A 200 -1.06 5.45 15.85
CA ILE A 200 -2.45 5.13 15.47
C ILE A 200 -3.18 6.40 15.02
N LEU A 201 -3.04 7.50 15.76
CA LEU A 201 -3.64 8.78 15.38
C LEU A 201 -3.17 9.25 14.01
N TRP A 202 -1.86 9.22 13.75
CA TRP A 202 -1.31 9.63 12.46
C TRP A 202 -1.62 8.66 11.32
N ALA A 203 -1.76 7.37 11.62
CA ALA A 203 -2.24 6.37 10.66
C ALA A 203 -3.70 6.67 10.26
N PHE A 204 -4.55 7.01 11.23
CA PHE A 204 -5.93 7.44 10.97
C PHE A 204 -6.01 8.71 10.14
N LEU A 205 -5.22 9.75 10.48
CA LEU A 205 -5.15 10.98 9.69
C LEU A 205 -4.66 10.73 8.26
N THR A 206 -3.66 9.85 8.09
CA THR A 206 -3.15 9.46 6.76
C THR A 206 -4.23 8.76 5.93
N MET A 207 -5.01 7.86 6.55
CA MET A 207 -6.17 7.23 5.89
C MET A 207 -7.20 8.28 5.45
N LEU A 208 -7.53 9.26 6.30
CA LEU A 208 -8.48 10.31 5.94
C LEU A 208 -7.96 11.20 4.80
N VAL A 209 -6.67 11.52 4.77
CA VAL A 209 -6.04 12.26 3.66
C VAL A 209 -6.17 11.48 2.36
N TYR A 210 -5.88 10.18 2.38
CA TYR A 210 -6.01 9.34 1.19
C TYR A 210 -7.47 9.20 0.74
N LEU A 211 -8.39 8.94 1.65
CA LEU A 211 -9.83 8.88 1.36
C LEU A 211 -10.34 10.20 0.75
N GLY A 212 -9.94 11.33 1.33
CA GLY A 212 -10.29 12.65 0.80
C GLY A 212 -9.70 12.91 -0.59
N ALA A 213 -8.45 12.49 -0.82
CA ALA A 213 -7.83 12.57 -2.15
C ALA A 213 -8.59 11.69 -3.17
N LEU A 214 -8.92 10.45 -2.83
CA LEU A 214 -9.72 9.57 -3.69
C LEU A 214 -11.04 10.23 -4.08
N ALA A 215 -11.79 10.75 -3.11
CA ALA A 215 -13.08 11.40 -3.36
C ALA A 215 -12.91 12.66 -4.24
N PHE A 216 -11.90 13.48 -3.97
CA PHE A 216 -11.63 14.71 -4.73
C PHE A 216 -11.25 14.43 -6.18
N PHE A 217 -10.30 13.52 -6.42
CA PHE A 217 -9.85 13.20 -7.78
C PHE A 217 -10.89 12.39 -8.55
N PHE A 218 -11.69 11.56 -7.87
CA PHE A 218 -12.87 10.94 -8.48
C PHE A 218 -13.86 12.01 -8.95
N LEU A 219 -14.22 12.99 -8.11
CA LEU A 219 -15.12 14.07 -8.49
C LEU A 219 -14.59 14.86 -9.70
N LEU A 220 -13.29 15.16 -9.72
CA LEU A 220 -12.65 15.96 -10.76
C LEU A 220 -12.57 15.24 -12.11
N LEU A 221 -12.30 13.93 -12.12
CA LEU A 221 -12.05 13.16 -13.34
C LEU A 221 -13.26 12.37 -13.83
N GLU A 222 -14.06 11.83 -12.90
CA GLU A 222 -15.20 10.95 -13.20
C GLU A 222 -16.55 11.62 -12.92
N GLY A 223 -16.60 12.55 -11.94
CA GLY A 223 -17.85 13.15 -11.45
C GLY A 223 -18.59 14.04 -12.45
N THR A 224 -17.98 14.39 -13.59
CA THR A 224 -18.61 15.18 -14.66
C THR A 224 -19.13 14.31 -15.81
N GLN A 225 -18.83 13.01 -15.84
CA GLN A 225 -19.36 12.10 -16.84
C GLN A 225 -20.80 11.71 -16.47
N ALA A 226 -21.76 12.47 -17.01
CA ALA A 226 -23.12 11.98 -17.17
C ALA A 226 -23.08 10.69 -17.98
N ARG A 227 -23.14 9.53 -17.32
CA ARG A 227 -23.31 8.27 -18.03
C ARG A 227 -24.73 8.22 -18.57
N PRO A 228 -24.93 7.96 -19.88
CA PRO A 228 -26.25 7.55 -20.33
C PRO A 228 -26.65 6.26 -19.59
N PRO A 229 -27.94 6.09 -19.27
CA PRO A 229 -28.41 4.85 -18.66
C PRO A 229 -28.12 3.68 -19.59
N ILE A 230 -27.64 2.59 -19.01
CA ILE A 230 -27.57 1.27 -19.66
C ILE A 230 -28.99 0.80 -19.92
#